data_AF-A0A2E4HMI2-F1
#
_entry.id   AF-A0A2E4HMI2-F1
#
_cell.length_a   1.000
_cell.length_b   1.000
_cell.length_c   1.000
_cell.angle_alpha   90.00
_cell.angle_beta   90.00
_cell.angle_gamma   90.00
#
_symmetry.space_group_name_H-M   'P 1'
#
loop_
_entity.id
_entity.type
_entity.pdbx_description
1 polymer ?
#
loop_
_entity_poly.entity_id
_entity_poly.type
_entity_poly.pdbx_seq_one_letter_code
_entity_poly.pdbx_strand_id
1 'polypeptide(L)'
;GIISLQDIHFGKEGNLTICEDFENSLTDLIQRASNSHYLSDIFFVLGGDLINMDTFHGTTTSGTVVDNSCKATEAYMQAFDAMHWGISYARMFCDKLTVIYIPGNHDRLTSFHLAHALSKTIDDDDIVWDIEYAERKVHRWHSNFNAFEHGDVSSKVTPLIYATEFADEWGGTQNRTLFTGHKHTEQKIEYITKGEKVGFVHKTLPSLSRTDYWHYHKKFVGNRRAGIMELQDPVKGNICELTHLVS
;
A
#
# COMPACT_ATOMS: atom_id res chain seq x y z
N GLY A 1 -1.61 9.22 -9.86
CA GLY A 1 -1.91 9.17 -8.42
C GLY A 1 -1.34 7.90 -7.82
N ILE A 2 -0.90 7.94 -6.56
CA ILE A 2 -0.45 6.77 -5.80
C ILE A 2 -1.51 6.45 -4.75
N ILE A 3 -2.06 5.25 -4.79
CA ILE A 3 -2.99 4.71 -3.80
C ILE A 3 -2.30 3.53 -3.13
N SER A 4 -2.00 3.67 -1.85
CA SER A 4 -1.36 2.60 -1.08
C SER A 4 -2.08 2.41 0.24
N LEU A 5 -3.08 1.52 0.22
CA LEU A 5 -3.86 1.11 1.38
C LEU A 5 -3.27 -0.19 1.93
N GLN A 6 -2.06 -0.11 2.48
CA GLN A 6 -1.43 -1.24 3.15
C GLN A 6 -2.07 -1.46 4.53
N ASP A 7 -1.80 -2.63 5.12
CA ASP A 7 -2.22 -3.01 6.46
C ASP A 7 -3.75 -3.01 6.63
N ILE A 8 -4.50 -3.60 5.70
CA ILE A 8 -5.96 -3.70 5.83
C ILE A 8 -6.36 -4.79 6.83
N HIS A 9 -5.59 -5.90 6.88
CA HIS A 9 -5.82 -7.05 7.75
C HIS A 9 -7.27 -7.59 7.68
N PHE A 10 -7.72 -8.01 6.49
CA PHE A 10 -8.96 -8.77 6.35
C PHE A 10 -8.96 -10.01 7.24
N GLY A 11 -10.08 -10.26 7.91
CA GLY A 11 -10.24 -11.38 8.86
C GLY A 11 -9.66 -11.15 10.26
N LYS A 12 -9.17 -9.94 10.57
CA LYS A 12 -8.74 -9.56 11.92
C LYS A 12 -9.93 -9.41 12.87
N GLU A 13 -9.74 -9.74 14.14
CA GLU A 13 -10.73 -9.43 15.18
C GLU A 13 -10.96 -7.90 15.31
N GLY A 14 -12.23 -7.50 15.40
CA GLY A 14 -12.63 -6.08 15.49
C GLY A 14 -12.81 -5.37 14.14
N ASN A 15 -12.33 -5.92 13.03
CA ASN A 15 -12.46 -5.35 11.67
C ASN A 15 -13.81 -5.65 11.00
N LEU A 16 -14.93 -5.45 11.71
CA LEU A 16 -16.27 -5.85 11.22
C LEU A 16 -16.75 -5.07 9.99
N THR A 17 -16.32 -3.81 9.85
CA THR A 17 -16.71 -2.89 8.76
C THR A 17 -15.62 -2.72 7.71
N ILE A 18 -14.57 -3.55 7.72
CA ILE A 18 -13.34 -3.26 6.95
C ILE A 18 -13.55 -3.20 5.44
N CYS A 19 -14.47 -4.01 4.89
CA CYS A 19 -14.82 -3.93 3.47
C CYS A 19 -15.46 -2.59 3.13
N GLU A 20 -16.45 -2.15 3.92
CA GLU A 20 -17.12 -0.86 3.73
C GLU A 20 -16.16 0.31 3.96
N ASP A 21 -15.31 0.23 4.99
CA ASP A 21 -14.28 1.23 5.26
C ASP A 21 -13.28 1.35 4.10
N PHE A 22 -12.90 0.23 3.48
CA PHE A 22 -12.05 0.20 2.30
C PHE A 22 -12.75 0.82 1.07
N GLU A 23 -13.98 0.38 0.77
CA GLU A 23 -14.74 0.89 -0.39
C GLU A 23 -15.02 2.40 -0.27
N ASN A 24 -15.43 2.87 0.91
CA ASN A 24 -15.68 4.28 1.18
C ASN A 24 -14.39 5.10 1.09
N SER A 25 -13.28 4.60 1.65
CA SER A 25 -11.98 5.28 1.58
C SER A 25 -11.52 5.42 0.13
N LEU A 26 -11.58 4.34 -0.65
CA LEU A 26 -11.14 4.35 -2.03
C LEU A 26 -12.02 5.26 -2.90
N THR A 27 -13.34 5.19 -2.69
CA THR A 27 -14.33 6.03 -3.38
C THR A 27 -14.08 7.52 -3.12
N ASP A 28 -13.99 7.93 -1.84
CA ASP A 28 -13.76 9.34 -1.47
C ASP A 28 -12.45 9.88 -2.05
N LEU A 29 -11.36 9.11 -1.90
CA LEU A 29 -10.03 9.51 -2.38
C LEU A 29 -10.01 9.68 -3.90
N ILE A 30 -10.48 8.68 -4.65
CA ILE A 30 -10.44 8.71 -6.11
C ILE A 30 -11.38 9.78 -6.65
N GLN A 31 -12.61 9.90 -6.12
CA GLN A 31 -13.54 10.92 -6.60
C GLN A 31 -13.01 12.34 -6.37
N ARG A 32 -12.45 12.62 -5.19
CA ARG A 32 -11.83 13.93 -4.93
C ARG A 32 -10.63 14.18 -5.84
N ALA A 33 -9.82 13.15 -6.11
CA ALA A 33 -8.70 13.24 -7.02
C ALA A 33 -9.16 13.54 -8.45
N SER A 34 -10.09 12.73 -9.01
CA SER A 34 -10.57 12.86 -10.39
C SER A 34 -11.37 14.13 -10.63
N ASN A 35 -12.06 14.64 -9.60
CA ASN A 35 -12.80 15.90 -9.70
C ASN A 35 -11.88 17.14 -9.69
N SER A 36 -10.64 17.00 -9.21
CA SER A 36 -9.69 18.11 -9.13
C SER A 36 -8.57 18.02 -10.16
N HIS A 37 -8.23 16.82 -10.62
CA HIS A 37 -7.11 16.55 -11.52
C HIS A 37 -7.45 15.46 -12.52
N TYR A 38 -6.89 15.56 -13.73
CA TYR A 38 -6.83 14.44 -14.65
C TYR A 38 -5.83 13.39 -14.16
N LEU A 39 -6.24 12.12 -14.10
CA LEU A 39 -5.39 11.03 -13.63
C LEU A 39 -4.95 10.18 -14.83
N SER A 40 -3.77 10.43 -15.39
CA SER A 40 -3.26 9.58 -16.49
C SER A 40 -2.93 8.18 -15.98
N ASP A 41 -2.18 8.11 -14.88
CA ASP A 41 -1.69 6.87 -14.30
C ASP A 41 -2.13 6.79 -12.84
N ILE A 42 -2.65 5.62 -12.43
CA ILE A 42 -2.80 5.28 -11.02
C ILE A 42 -1.88 4.10 -10.70
N PHE A 43 -1.09 4.25 -9.64
CA PHE A 43 -0.35 3.15 -9.03
C PHE A 43 -1.15 2.68 -7.81
N PHE A 44 -1.64 1.46 -7.86
CA PHE A 44 -2.47 0.85 -6.84
C PHE A 44 -1.66 -0.24 -6.13
N VAL A 45 -1.30 0.00 -4.87
CA VAL A 45 -0.55 -0.96 -4.07
C VAL A 45 -1.51 -1.93 -3.41
N LEU A 46 -1.28 -3.23 -3.67
CA LEU A 46 -1.97 -4.36 -3.09
C LEU A 46 -1.00 -5.14 -2.20
N GLY A 47 -1.43 -5.56 -1.02
CA GLY A 47 -0.59 -6.29 -0.07
C GLY A 47 -0.12 -5.42 1.09
N GLY A 48 1.06 -5.72 1.61
CA GLY A 48 1.60 -5.11 2.83
C GLY A 48 0.69 -5.39 4.04
N ASP A 49 0.44 -6.67 4.34
CA ASP A 49 -0.51 -7.15 5.35
C ASP A 49 -1.98 -6.90 4.96
N LEU A 50 -2.37 -7.47 3.81
CA LEU A 50 -3.74 -7.39 3.30
C LEU A 50 -4.68 -8.29 4.12
N ILE A 51 -4.25 -9.50 4.42
CA ILE A 51 -4.97 -10.52 5.19
C ILE A 51 -4.25 -10.68 6.54
N ASN A 52 -5.00 -10.86 7.62
CA ASN A 52 -4.44 -10.90 8.97
C ASN A 52 -3.52 -12.14 9.21
N MET A 53 -3.73 -13.22 8.47
CA MET A 53 -3.14 -14.55 8.67
C MET A 53 -2.71 -15.18 7.33
N ASP A 54 -1.70 -16.05 7.38
CA ASP A 54 -1.16 -16.78 6.21
C ASP A 54 -1.42 -18.29 6.26
N THR A 55 -1.98 -18.81 7.36
CA THR A 55 -2.16 -20.25 7.57
C THR A 55 -3.56 -20.60 8.06
N PHE A 56 -3.98 -21.85 7.82
CA PHE A 56 -5.23 -22.38 8.36
C PHE A 56 -5.31 -22.39 9.89
N HIS A 57 -4.16 -22.31 10.57
CA HIS A 57 -4.08 -22.24 12.03
C HIS A 57 -4.16 -20.80 12.55
N GLY A 58 -4.39 -19.81 11.69
CA GLY A 58 -4.53 -18.40 12.09
C GLY A 58 -3.21 -17.78 12.53
N THR A 59 -2.11 -18.10 11.84
CA THR A 59 -0.79 -17.52 12.11
C THR A 59 -0.30 -16.65 10.97
N THR A 60 0.58 -15.68 11.27
CA THR A 60 1.37 -14.97 10.25
C THR A 60 2.30 -15.93 9.49
N THR A 61 2.96 -15.43 8.44
CA THR A 61 3.98 -16.20 7.70
C THR A 61 5.10 -16.74 8.60
N SER A 62 5.48 -16.00 9.65
CA SER A 62 6.51 -16.43 10.62
C SER A 62 6.00 -17.39 11.71
N GLY A 63 4.70 -17.75 11.67
CA GLY A 63 4.08 -18.62 12.65
C GLY A 63 3.58 -17.92 13.91
N THR A 64 3.49 -16.58 13.90
CA THR A 64 2.95 -15.83 15.05
C THR A 64 1.43 -15.97 15.07
N VAL A 65 0.86 -16.48 16.16
CA VAL A 65 -0.60 -16.57 16.33
C VAL A 65 -1.19 -15.17 16.43
N VAL A 66 -2.27 -14.91 15.69
CA VAL A 66 -2.97 -13.63 15.66
C VAL A 66 -4.47 -13.82 15.92
N ASP A 67 -5.12 -12.77 16.40
CA ASP A 67 -6.55 -12.78 16.69
C ASP A 67 -7.36 -12.59 15.41
N ASN A 68 -8.10 -13.64 15.02
CA ASN A 68 -8.89 -13.67 13.78
C ASN A 68 -10.40 -13.71 14.08
N SER A 69 -11.19 -12.98 13.30
CA SER A 69 -12.66 -12.98 13.37
C SER A 69 -13.31 -14.07 12.50
N CYS A 70 -12.58 -14.62 11.53
CA CYS A 70 -13.09 -15.59 10.58
C CYS A 70 -12.01 -16.61 10.17
N LYS A 71 -12.37 -17.59 9.33
CA LYS A 71 -11.41 -18.57 8.81
C LYS A 71 -10.53 -17.96 7.72
N ALA A 72 -9.33 -18.50 7.53
CA ALA A 72 -8.40 -18.09 6.47
C ALA A 72 -9.06 -18.02 5.07
N THR A 73 -9.91 -18.98 4.74
CA THR A 73 -10.64 -19.01 3.46
C THR A 73 -11.67 -17.90 3.33
N GLU A 74 -12.37 -17.56 4.42
CA GLU A 74 -13.36 -16.48 4.44
C GLU A 74 -12.67 -15.12 4.33
N ALA A 75 -11.56 -14.93 5.06
CA ALA A 75 -10.73 -13.74 4.95
C ALA A 75 -10.16 -13.55 3.53
N TYR A 76 -9.69 -14.64 2.91
CA TYR A 76 -9.22 -14.63 1.53
C TYR A 76 -10.32 -14.18 0.55
N MET A 77 -11.53 -14.74 0.66
CA MET A 77 -12.64 -14.38 -0.22
C MET A 77 -13.03 -12.91 -0.05
N GLN A 78 -13.12 -12.42 1.18
CA GLN A 78 -13.41 -11.00 1.45
C GLN A 78 -12.34 -10.08 0.86
N ALA A 79 -11.05 -10.41 1.05
CA ALA A 79 -9.96 -9.64 0.48
C ALA A 79 -9.96 -9.68 -1.05
N PHE A 80 -10.23 -10.85 -1.65
CA PHE A 80 -10.29 -11.01 -3.09
C PHE A 80 -11.40 -10.16 -3.70
N ASP A 81 -12.63 -10.26 -3.15
CA ASP A 81 -13.79 -9.52 -3.66
C ASP A 81 -13.57 -8.00 -3.52
N ALA A 82 -13.05 -7.55 -2.37
CA ALA A 82 -12.75 -6.14 -2.12
C ALA A 82 -11.66 -5.60 -3.06
N MET A 83 -10.56 -6.34 -3.26
CA MET A 83 -9.49 -5.93 -4.17
C MET A 83 -9.94 -5.96 -5.63
N HIS A 84 -10.71 -6.98 -6.03
CA HIS A 84 -11.27 -7.07 -7.38
C HIS A 84 -12.15 -5.86 -7.67
N TRP A 85 -13.06 -5.52 -6.74
CA TRP A 85 -13.89 -4.33 -6.85
C TRP A 85 -13.04 -3.05 -6.89
N GLY A 86 -12.06 -2.91 -6.00
CA GLY A 86 -11.24 -1.70 -5.87
C GLY A 86 -10.38 -1.42 -7.09
N ILE A 87 -9.77 -2.46 -7.67
CA ILE A 87 -8.99 -2.37 -8.92
C ILE A 87 -9.92 -1.99 -10.08
N SER A 88 -11.07 -2.65 -10.20
CA SER A 88 -12.07 -2.34 -11.24
C SER A 88 -12.57 -0.90 -11.10
N TYR A 89 -12.82 -0.44 -9.88
CA TYR A 89 -13.25 0.93 -9.60
C TYR A 89 -12.16 1.93 -9.97
N ALA A 90 -10.92 1.74 -9.52
CA ALA A 90 -9.81 2.64 -9.82
C ALA A 90 -9.50 2.74 -11.32
N ARG A 91 -9.62 1.63 -12.05
CA ARG A 91 -9.45 1.58 -13.51
C ARG A 91 -10.38 2.56 -14.23
N MET A 92 -11.59 2.79 -13.74
CA MET A 92 -12.56 3.70 -14.37
C MET A 92 -12.13 5.18 -14.40
N PHE A 93 -11.13 5.56 -13.59
CA PHE A 93 -10.75 6.97 -13.39
C PHE A 93 -9.36 7.31 -13.93
N CYS A 94 -8.69 6.40 -14.63
CA CYS A 94 -7.38 6.66 -15.22
C CYS A 94 -7.22 6.09 -16.62
N ASP A 95 -6.19 6.51 -17.34
CA ASP A 95 -5.85 5.90 -18.63
C ASP A 95 -5.18 4.56 -18.41
N LYS A 96 -4.24 4.51 -17.47
CA LYS A 96 -3.43 3.34 -17.14
C LYS A 96 -3.44 3.07 -15.64
N LEU A 97 -3.70 1.82 -15.27
CA LEU A 97 -3.61 1.36 -13.89
C LEU A 97 -2.42 0.42 -13.72
N THR A 98 -1.55 0.67 -12.77
CA THR A 98 -0.47 -0.25 -12.39
C THR A 98 -0.77 -0.83 -11.02
N VAL A 99 -1.08 -2.13 -10.96
CA VAL A 99 -1.31 -2.85 -9.71
C VAL A 99 0.03 -3.43 -9.24
N ILE A 100 0.45 -3.03 -8.04
CA ILE A 100 1.74 -3.39 -7.46
C ILE A 100 1.51 -4.28 -6.24
N TYR A 101 1.93 -5.53 -6.31
CA TYR A 101 1.95 -6.41 -5.15
C TYR A 101 3.19 -6.14 -4.27
N ILE A 102 2.98 -5.95 -2.97
CA ILE A 102 4.04 -5.89 -1.95
C ILE A 102 3.78 -6.96 -0.87
N PRO A 103 4.74 -7.84 -0.56
CA PRO A 103 4.57 -8.86 0.47
C PRO A 103 4.59 -8.23 1.87
N GLY A 104 3.57 -8.53 2.68
CA GLY A 104 3.51 -8.18 4.10
C GLY A 104 4.01 -9.31 5.00
N ASN A 105 4.43 -9.02 6.23
CA ASN A 105 4.90 -10.06 7.16
C ASN A 105 3.78 -10.96 7.71
N HIS A 106 2.51 -10.54 7.58
CA HIS A 106 1.35 -11.32 8.01
C HIS A 106 0.94 -12.40 7.00
N ASP A 107 1.04 -12.14 5.70
CA ASP A 107 0.32 -12.89 4.67
C ASP A 107 1.10 -13.10 3.37
N ARG A 108 2.44 -13.28 3.45
CA ARG A 108 3.34 -13.38 2.28
C ARG A 108 2.85 -14.36 1.21
N LEU A 109 2.40 -15.55 1.58
CA LEU A 109 1.99 -16.56 0.60
C LEU A 109 0.56 -16.30 0.09
N THR A 110 -0.35 -16.01 1.01
CA THR A 110 -1.77 -15.86 0.73
C THR A 110 -2.05 -14.62 -0.12
N SER A 111 -1.41 -13.49 0.20
CA SER A 111 -1.54 -12.26 -0.60
C SER A 111 -0.90 -12.38 -1.98
N PHE A 112 0.20 -13.12 -2.13
CA PHE A 112 0.78 -13.43 -3.44
C PHE A 112 -0.19 -14.24 -4.30
N HIS A 113 -0.79 -15.30 -3.75
CA HIS A 113 -1.80 -16.09 -4.47
C HIS A 113 -3.00 -15.25 -4.87
N LEU A 114 -3.45 -14.34 -4.00
CA LEU A 114 -4.55 -13.41 -4.28
C LEU A 114 -4.19 -12.46 -5.43
N ALA A 115 -2.99 -11.85 -5.40
CA ALA A 115 -2.51 -10.96 -6.47
C ALA A 115 -2.42 -11.69 -7.82
N HIS A 116 -1.89 -12.92 -7.82
CA HIS A 116 -1.86 -13.76 -9.01
C HIS A 116 -3.27 -14.09 -9.50
N ALA A 117 -4.18 -14.48 -8.62
CA ALA A 117 -5.56 -14.77 -8.99
C ALA A 117 -6.24 -13.57 -9.64
N LEU A 118 -6.12 -12.37 -9.06
CA LEU A 118 -6.68 -11.13 -9.62
C LEU A 118 -6.14 -10.85 -11.03
N SER A 119 -4.84 -11.03 -11.25
CA SER A 119 -4.22 -10.85 -12.57
C SER A 119 -4.71 -11.83 -13.64
N LYS A 120 -5.36 -12.94 -13.24
CA LYS A 120 -5.96 -13.92 -14.14
C LYS A 120 -7.45 -13.72 -14.33
N THR A 121 -8.11 -12.96 -13.45
CA THR A 121 -9.56 -12.74 -13.51
C THR A 121 -9.93 -11.41 -14.16
N ILE A 122 -9.06 -10.41 -14.09
CA ILE A 122 -9.29 -9.09 -14.70
C ILE A 122 -8.51 -9.01 -16.01
N ASP A 123 -9.23 -8.98 -17.13
CA ASP A 123 -8.69 -8.89 -18.48
C ASP A 123 -8.90 -7.47 -19.03
N ASP A 124 -7.84 -6.65 -18.93
CA ASP A 124 -7.82 -5.25 -19.38
C ASP A 124 -6.38 -4.88 -19.76
N ASP A 125 -6.16 -4.51 -21.03
CA ASP A 125 -4.85 -4.22 -21.62
C ASP A 125 -4.17 -2.97 -21.02
N ASP A 126 -4.96 -2.08 -20.40
CA ASP A 126 -4.46 -0.86 -19.76
C ASP A 126 -4.12 -1.08 -18.28
N ILE A 127 -4.26 -2.31 -17.77
CA ILE A 127 -3.79 -2.71 -16.45
C ILE A 127 -2.43 -3.40 -16.55
N VAL A 128 -1.43 -2.82 -15.88
CA VAL A 128 -0.12 -3.43 -15.68
C VAL A 128 -0.08 -4.15 -14.33
N TRP A 129 0.23 -5.43 -14.36
CA TRP A 129 0.36 -6.27 -13.17
C TRP A 129 1.82 -6.45 -12.77
N ASP A 130 2.28 -5.68 -11.79
CA ASP A 130 3.57 -5.90 -11.12
C ASP A 130 3.36 -6.79 -9.88
N ILE A 131 3.19 -8.08 -10.14
CA ILE A 131 2.93 -9.10 -9.11
C ILE A 131 4.11 -10.03 -8.83
N GLU A 132 5.29 -9.72 -9.38
CA GLU A 132 6.51 -10.47 -9.07
C GLU A 132 6.76 -10.44 -7.56
N TYR A 133 7.19 -11.57 -6.98
CA TYR A 133 7.48 -11.64 -5.56
C TYR A 133 8.82 -10.93 -5.26
N ALA A 134 8.74 -9.67 -4.83
CA ALA A 134 9.89 -8.86 -4.44
C ALA A 134 9.54 -7.93 -3.28
N GLU A 135 10.46 -7.79 -2.32
CA GLU A 135 10.28 -6.92 -1.13
C GLU A 135 10.34 -5.44 -1.45
N ARG A 136 11.07 -5.07 -2.52
CA ARG A 136 11.32 -3.70 -2.92
C ARG A 136 10.98 -3.56 -4.39
N LYS A 137 10.17 -2.56 -4.71
CA LYS A 137 9.77 -2.27 -6.08
C LYS A 137 9.91 -0.79 -6.35
N VAL A 138 10.23 -0.45 -7.59
CA VAL A 138 10.35 0.93 -8.05
C VAL A 138 9.60 1.09 -9.37
N HIS A 139 8.73 2.09 -9.41
CA HIS A 139 8.09 2.55 -10.63
C HIS A 139 8.53 3.97 -10.93
N ARG A 140 9.15 4.17 -12.10
CA ARG A 140 9.46 5.49 -12.61
C ARG A 140 8.26 6.05 -13.37
N TRP A 141 7.80 7.23 -12.98
CA TRP A 141 6.78 7.99 -13.70
C TRP A 141 7.27 9.41 -13.96
N HIS A 142 7.67 9.69 -15.20
CA HIS A 142 8.37 10.93 -15.58
C HIS A 142 9.58 11.21 -14.67
N SER A 143 9.58 12.34 -13.96
CA SER A 143 10.66 12.74 -13.02
C SER A 143 10.50 12.13 -11.61
N ASN A 144 9.52 11.23 -11.43
CA ASN A 144 9.15 10.67 -10.13
C ASN A 144 9.63 9.22 -10.00
N PHE A 145 10.33 8.95 -8.90
CA PHE A 145 10.75 7.63 -8.45
C PHE A 145 9.82 7.22 -7.31
N ASN A 146 8.94 6.27 -7.58
CA ASN A 146 7.99 5.75 -6.61
C ASN A 146 8.45 4.37 -6.17
N ALA A 147 9.00 4.31 -4.96
CA ALA A 147 9.45 3.08 -4.33
C ALA A 147 8.43 2.55 -3.35
N PHE A 148 8.34 1.22 -3.26
CA PHE A 148 7.35 0.52 -2.46
C PHE A 148 8.01 -0.66 -1.73
N GLU A 149 7.76 -0.76 -0.43
CA GLU A 149 8.07 -1.90 0.42
C GLU A 149 7.10 -1.92 1.61
N HIS A 150 6.96 -3.06 2.31
CA HIS A 150 6.09 -3.13 3.50
C HIS A 150 6.67 -2.35 4.68
N GLY A 151 7.97 -2.49 4.91
CA GLY A 151 8.69 -1.78 5.98
C GLY A 151 8.76 -2.55 7.31
N ASP A 152 8.48 -3.87 7.29
CA ASP A 152 8.74 -4.81 8.39
C ASP A 152 10.24 -4.93 8.72
N VAL A 153 11.11 -4.67 7.73
CA VAL A 153 12.55 -4.56 7.90
C VAL A 153 13.00 -3.12 7.62
N SER A 154 13.68 -2.48 8.59
CA SER A 154 14.18 -1.12 8.43
C SER A 154 15.71 -1.05 8.44
N SER A 155 16.27 -0.14 7.64
CA SER A 155 17.71 0.11 7.56
C SER A 155 18.02 1.60 7.58
N LYS A 156 19.13 1.99 8.21
CA LYS A 156 19.59 3.40 8.19
C LYS A 156 20.14 3.82 6.83
N VAL A 157 20.50 2.85 5.98
CA VAL A 157 21.07 3.08 4.65
C VAL A 157 20.04 2.83 3.53
N THR A 158 18.74 2.77 3.85
CA THR A 158 17.66 2.56 2.86
C THR A 158 17.80 3.43 1.60
N PRO A 159 18.06 4.76 1.67
CA PRO A 159 18.23 5.56 0.45
C PRO A 159 19.41 5.09 -0.42
N LEU A 160 20.53 4.66 0.19
CA LEU A 160 21.68 4.15 -0.55
C LEU A 160 21.39 2.79 -1.18
N ILE A 161 20.60 1.94 -0.52
CA ILE A 161 20.15 0.66 -1.08
C ILE A 161 19.34 0.91 -2.35
N TYR A 162 18.31 1.77 -2.28
CA TYR A 162 17.50 2.11 -3.46
C TYR A 162 18.32 2.77 -4.58
N ALA A 163 19.23 3.68 -4.24
CA ALA A 163 20.12 4.30 -5.23
C ALA A 163 21.08 3.30 -5.89
N THR A 164 21.45 2.22 -5.21
CA THR A 164 22.37 1.21 -5.73
C THR A 164 21.64 0.13 -6.53
N GLU A 165 20.50 -0.35 -6.04
CA GLU A 165 19.71 -1.41 -6.68
C GLU A 165 18.95 -0.90 -7.91
N PHE A 166 18.48 0.35 -7.87
CA PHE A 166 17.67 0.98 -8.93
C PHE A 166 18.38 2.24 -9.45
N ALA A 167 19.66 2.10 -9.81
CA ALA A 167 20.53 3.22 -10.16
C ALA A 167 20.04 4.00 -11.40
N ASP A 168 19.45 3.32 -12.37
CA ASP A 168 18.96 3.94 -13.61
C ASP A 168 17.69 4.76 -13.36
N GLU A 169 16.73 4.19 -12.61
CA GLU A 169 15.52 4.90 -12.18
C GLU A 169 15.89 6.06 -11.27
N TRP A 170 16.82 5.84 -10.35
CA TRP A 170 17.30 6.86 -9.42
C TRP A 170 17.98 8.01 -10.18
N GLY A 171 18.88 7.72 -11.12
CA GLY A 171 19.58 8.74 -11.90
C GLY A 171 18.67 9.49 -12.87
N GLY A 172 17.63 8.83 -13.37
CA GLY A 172 16.66 9.40 -14.32
C GLY A 172 15.55 10.25 -13.71
N THR A 173 15.51 10.42 -12.38
CA THR A 173 14.42 11.11 -11.66
C THR A 173 14.95 12.22 -10.76
N GLN A 174 14.07 13.13 -10.33
CA GLN A 174 14.40 14.21 -9.40
C GLN A 174 13.63 14.08 -8.08
N ASN A 175 12.38 13.65 -8.14
CA ASN A 175 11.52 13.48 -6.98
C ASN A 175 11.49 12.00 -6.62
N ARG A 176 11.87 11.66 -5.39
CA ARG A 176 11.93 10.26 -4.97
C ARG A 176 11.17 10.06 -3.67
N THR A 177 10.23 9.14 -3.69
CA THR A 177 9.39 8.82 -2.55
C THR A 177 9.35 7.32 -2.34
N LEU A 178 9.57 6.88 -1.10
CA LEU A 178 9.37 5.53 -0.62
C LEU A 178 8.09 5.48 0.20
N PHE A 179 7.16 4.61 -0.21
CA PHE A 179 5.90 4.35 0.46
C PHE A 179 5.97 3.04 1.24
N THR A 180 5.74 3.11 2.55
CA THR A 180 5.76 1.97 3.48
C THR A 180 4.49 1.88 4.32
N GLY A 181 4.22 0.70 4.87
CA GLY A 181 3.18 0.41 5.84
C GLY A 181 3.78 -0.09 7.17
N HIS A 182 3.29 -1.24 7.63
CA HIS A 182 3.70 -2.03 8.79
C HIS A 182 3.48 -1.37 10.17
N LYS A 183 3.79 -0.09 10.34
CA LYS A 183 3.72 0.58 11.65
C LYS A 183 2.31 1.05 12.03
N HIS A 184 1.37 1.04 11.08
CA HIS A 184 -0.02 1.51 11.24
C HIS A 184 -0.07 2.95 11.81
N THR A 185 0.94 3.76 11.47
CA THR A 185 1.12 5.14 11.90
C THR A 185 1.53 5.97 10.70
N GLU A 186 0.94 7.14 10.54
CA GLU A 186 1.44 8.13 9.57
C GLU A 186 2.76 8.74 10.06
N GLN A 187 3.84 8.56 9.29
CA GLN A 187 5.15 9.16 9.57
C GLN A 187 5.79 9.63 8.26
N LYS A 188 6.30 10.87 8.24
CA LYS A 188 7.10 11.39 7.12
C LYS A 188 8.52 11.67 7.60
N ILE A 189 9.49 10.95 7.04
CA ILE A 189 10.92 11.12 7.30
C ILE A 189 11.56 11.68 6.03
N GLU A 190 12.14 12.88 6.13
CA GLU A 190 12.93 13.48 5.06
C GLU A 190 14.43 13.27 5.36
N TYR A 191 15.16 12.63 4.45
CA TYR A 191 16.58 12.39 4.63
C TYR A 191 17.37 13.66 4.25
N ILE A 192 17.76 14.44 5.26
CA ILE A 192 18.60 15.63 5.08
C ILE A 192 20.06 15.23 5.33
N THR A 193 20.88 15.29 4.29
CA THR A 193 22.33 15.07 4.40
C THR A 193 22.96 16.46 4.47
N LYS A 194 23.60 16.80 5.61
CA LYS A 194 24.12 18.14 5.98
C LYS A 194 24.15 19.17 4.83
N GLY A 195 23.20 20.09 4.84
CA GLY A 195 23.20 21.30 4.01
C GLY A 195 22.40 21.21 2.70
N GLU A 196 22.10 20.02 2.19
CA GLU A 196 21.38 19.87 0.91
C GLU A 196 20.22 18.87 1.05
N LYS A 197 19.05 19.25 0.52
CA LYS A 197 17.87 18.39 0.45
C LYS A 197 18.12 17.31 -0.62
N VAL A 198 18.76 16.21 -0.25
CA VAL A 198 18.87 15.04 -1.13
C VAL A 198 17.47 14.47 -1.25
N GLY A 199 16.77 14.80 -2.35
CA GLY A 199 15.33 14.65 -2.57
C GLY A 199 14.80 13.21 -2.55
N PHE A 200 14.89 12.56 -1.39
CA PHE A 200 14.32 11.26 -1.07
C PHE A 200 13.45 11.37 0.20
N VAL A 201 12.17 11.08 0.06
CA VAL A 201 11.17 11.15 1.13
C VAL A 201 10.72 9.73 1.48
N HIS A 202 10.75 9.37 2.75
CA HIS A 202 10.16 8.10 3.22
C HIS A 202 8.87 8.41 3.96
N LYS A 203 7.77 7.87 3.44
CA LYS A 203 6.42 7.97 4.00
C LYS A 203 5.96 6.61 4.50
N THR A 204 5.65 6.53 5.78
CA THR A 204 4.88 5.43 6.35
C THR A 204 3.41 5.85 6.39
N LEU A 205 2.56 5.05 5.76
CA LEU A 205 1.15 5.35 5.57
C LEU A 205 0.32 4.83 6.75
N PRO A 206 -0.80 5.50 7.07
CA PRO A 206 -1.74 5.00 8.05
C PRO A 206 -2.47 3.76 7.54
N SER A 207 -3.04 3.00 8.46
CA SER A 207 -3.81 1.79 8.19
C SER A 207 -5.31 2.05 8.35
N LEU A 208 -6.13 1.32 7.58
CA LEU A 208 -7.58 1.25 7.78
C LEU A 208 -7.97 0.28 8.91
N SER A 209 -7.07 -0.58 9.37
CA SER A 209 -7.32 -1.63 10.35
C SER A 209 -7.54 -1.07 11.75
N ARG A 210 -8.36 -1.75 12.56
CA ARG A 210 -8.53 -1.42 13.98
C ARG A 210 -7.38 -1.95 14.83
N THR A 211 -7.19 -1.35 15.99
CA THR A 211 -6.25 -1.84 17.02
C THR A 211 -6.85 -3.04 17.76
N ASP A 212 -6.06 -4.08 17.98
CA ASP A 212 -6.42 -5.29 18.74
C ASP A 212 -5.75 -5.30 20.14
N TYR A 213 -5.82 -6.46 20.82
CA TYR A 213 -5.16 -6.67 22.10
C TYR A 213 -3.63 -6.51 22.03
N TRP A 214 -2.99 -7.02 20.98
CA TRP A 214 -1.54 -6.88 20.79
C TRP A 214 -1.15 -5.40 20.67
N HIS A 215 -1.90 -4.62 19.89
CA HIS A 215 -1.71 -3.17 19.75
C HIS A 215 -1.87 -2.46 21.09
N TYR A 216 -2.92 -2.79 21.85
CA TYR A 216 -3.11 -2.28 23.21
C TYR A 216 -1.93 -2.62 24.12
N HIS A 217 -1.51 -3.88 24.14
CA HIS A 217 -0.42 -4.36 24.97
C HIS A 217 0.92 -3.69 24.63
N LYS A 218 1.19 -3.45 23.34
CA LYS A 218 2.39 -2.76 22.85
C LYS A 218 2.31 -1.24 22.90
N LYS A 219 1.19 -0.68 23.36
CA LYS A 219 0.92 0.76 23.39
C LYS A 219 0.92 1.41 22.00
N PHE A 220 0.50 0.66 20.99
CA PHE A 220 0.27 1.13 19.62
C PHE A 220 -1.23 1.45 19.42
N VAL A 221 -1.77 2.31 20.28
CA VAL A 221 -3.18 2.72 20.28
C VAL A 221 -3.32 4.23 20.13
N GLY A 222 -4.45 4.68 19.56
CA GLY A 222 -4.77 6.10 19.40
C GLY A 222 -4.41 6.72 18.04
N ASN A 223 -3.85 5.93 17.12
CA ASN A 223 -3.64 6.36 15.74
C ASN A 223 -4.98 6.52 15.02
N ARG A 224 -5.09 7.54 14.16
CA ARG A 224 -6.26 7.73 13.31
C ARG A 224 -6.22 6.72 12.16
N ARG A 225 -7.33 6.01 11.96
CA ARG A 225 -7.54 5.12 10.83
C ARG A 225 -7.81 5.96 9.59
N ALA A 226 -7.00 5.79 8.56
CA ALA A 226 -7.08 6.65 7.38
C ALA A 226 -6.56 5.97 6.12
N GLY A 227 -7.10 6.38 4.98
CA GLY A 227 -6.54 6.11 3.66
C GLY A 227 -5.89 7.37 3.10
N ILE A 228 -4.79 7.20 2.35
CA ILE A 228 -4.08 8.30 1.69
C ILE A 228 -3.96 8.03 0.19
N MET A 229 -4.21 9.07 -0.60
CA MET A 229 -3.87 9.13 -2.02
C MET A 229 -2.94 10.32 -2.29
N GLU A 230 -1.80 10.05 -2.91
CA GLU A 230 -0.85 11.09 -3.34
C GLU A 230 -1.06 11.44 -4.82
N LEU A 231 -1.18 12.73 -5.13
CA LEU A 231 -1.20 13.23 -6.50
C LEU A 231 0.16 13.83 -6.83
N GLN A 232 0.71 13.39 -7.94
CA GLN A 232 2.03 13.81 -8.41
C GLN A 232 1.90 14.53 -9.75
N ASP A 233 2.69 15.59 -9.90
CA ASP A 233 2.95 16.26 -11.17
C ASP A 233 4.14 15.57 -11.87
N PRO A 234 4.14 15.47 -13.21
CA PRO A 234 5.20 14.77 -13.95
C PRO A 234 6.61 15.33 -13.71
N VAL A 235 6.73 16.59 -13.29
CA VAL A 235 8.01 17.27 -13.06
C VAL A 235 8.19 17.66 -11.60
N LYS A 236 7.15 18.15 -10.94
CA LYS A 236 7.24 18.76 -9.59
C LYS A 236 7.16 17.77 -8.43
N GLY A 237 6.82 16.50 -8.69
CA GLY A 237 6.64 15.51 -7.64
C GLY A 237 5.28 15.64 -6.97
N ASN A 238 5.21 15.32 -5.68
CA ASN A 238 3.98 15.43 -4.91
C ASN A 238 3.45 16.87 -4.90
N ILE A 239 2.22 17.06 -5.37
CA ILE A 239 1.52 18.35 -5.38
C ILE A 239 0.29 18.38 -4.47
N CYS A 240 -0.24 17.22 -4.09
CA CYS A 240 -1.42 17.12 -3.24
C CYS A 240 -1.47 15.76 -2.55
N GLU A 241 -1.85 15.77 -1.28
CA GLU A 241 -2.12 14.57 -0.51
C GLU A 241 -3.56 14.63 -0.02
N LEU A 242 -4.34 13.61 -0.38
CA LEU A 242 -5.72 13.46 -0.01
C LEU A 242 -5.81 12.41 1.10
N THR A 243 -6.44 12.79 2.21
CA THR A 243 -6.72 11.87 3.33
C THR A 243 -8.22 11.62 3.41
N HIS A 244 -8.58 10.36 3.65
CA HIS A 244 -9.89 9.93 4.11
C HIS A 244 -9.76 9.41 5.54
N LEU A 245 -10.58 9.91 6.47
CA LEU A 245 -10.58 9.45 7.86
C LEU A 245 -11.75 8.49 8.05
N VAL A 246 -11.45 7.29 8.55
CA VAL A 246 -12.48 6.31 8.90
C VAL A 246 -13.08 6.68 10.25
N SER A 247 -14.41 6.79 10.32
CA SER A 247 -15.16 7.09 11.54
C SER A 247 -15.27 5.90 12.50
#